data_AF-A0AAF0JNL7-F1
#
_entry.id   AF-A0AAF0JNL7-F1
#
_cell.length_a   1.000
_cell.length_b   1.000
_cell.length_c   1.000
_cell.angle_alpha   90.00
_cell.angle_beta   90.00
_cell.angle_gamma   90.00
#
_symmetry.space_group_name_H-M   'P 1'
#
loop_
_entity.id
_entity.type
_entity.pdbx_description
1 polymer ?
#
loop_
_entity_poly.entity_id
_entity_poly.type
_entity_poly.pdbx_seq_one_letter_code
_entity_poly.pdbx_strand_id
1 'polypeptide(L)'
;MIDNKTFMIAGIILAIVIGVLAVFLASGDPDGLESTAFVVQGEKTLTGASPEDGDAEAIGSGTFEYESPLPDYSMEGAGKIGDIIALIIGVLITFALVLGATWALTSKASKS
;
A
#
# COMPACT_ATOMS: atom_id res chain seq x y z
N MET A 1 19.69 -29.14 4.71
CA MET A 1 19.52 -27.86 5.43
C MET A 1 19.54 -26.77 4.37
N ILE A 2 18.46 -26.00 4.20
CA ILE A 2 18.45 -24.88 3.25
C ILE A 2 19.37 -23.79 3.80
N ASP A 3 20.19 -23.20 2.93
CA ASP A 3 21.01 -22.06 3.30
C ASP A 3 20.16 -20.78 3.42
N ASN A 4 20.55 -19.88 4.34
CA ASN A 4 19.78 -18.68 4.64
C ASN A 4 19.60 -17.76 3.44
N LYS A 5 20.56 -17.75 2.50
CA LYS A 5 20.50 -16.91 1.30
C LYS A 5 19.41 -17.42 0.34
N THR A 6 19.37 -18.73 0.11
CA THR A 6 18.33 -19.39 -0.67
C THR A 6 16.96 -19.24 0.00
N PHE A 7 16.87 -19.32 1.33
CA PHE A 7 15.62 -19.06 2.06
C PHE A 7 15.12 -17.63 1.85
N MET A 8 15.99 -16.63 2.00
CA MET A 8 15.63 -15.22 1.78
C MET A 8 15.18 -14.97 0.34
N ILE A 9 15.93 -15.46 -0.64
CA ILE A 9 15.62 -15.27 -2.06
C ILE A 9 14.28 -15.94 -2.40
N ALA A 10 14.05 -17.17 -1.94
CA ALA A 10 12.79 -17.87 -2.13
C ALA A 10 11.61 -17.13 -1.49
N GLY A 11 11.79 -16.59 -0.28
CA GLY A 11 10.78 -15.78 0.40
C GLY A 11 10.43 -14.49 -0.35
N ILE A 12 11.43 -13.76 -0.86
CA ILE A 12 11.21 -12.55 -1.66
C ILE A 12 10.48 -12.87 -2.96
N ILE A 13 10.91 -13.92 -3.68
CA ILE A 13 10.27 -14.36 -4.91
C ILE A 13 8.80 -14.74 -4.63
N LEU A 14 8.55 -15.51 -3.56
CA LEU A 14 7.20 -15.89 -3.17
C LEU A 14 6.33 -14.67 -2.80
N ALA A 15 6.88 -13.69 -2.07
CA ALA A 15 6.16 -12.47 -1.72
C ALA A 15 5.78 -11.64 -2.96
N ILE A 16 6.69 -11.50 -3.93
CA ILE A 16 6.41 -10.82 -5.20
C ILE A 16 5.34 -11.58 -5.99
N VAL A 17 5.47 -12.91 -6.09
CA VAL A 17 4.48 -13.75 -6.78
C VAL A 17 3.11 -13.60 -6.14
N ILE A 18 3.00 -13.67 -4.81
CA ILE A 18 1.74 -13.46 -4.09
C ILE A 18 1.22 -12.04 -4.33
N GLY A 19 2.06 -11.01 -4.24
CA GLY A 19 1.65 -9.62 -4.44
C GLY A 19 1.08 -9.36 -5.84
N VAL A 20 1.68 -9.95 -6.88
CA VAL A 20 1.17 -9.84 -8.25
C VAL A 20 -0.09 -10.67 -8.45
N LEU A 21 -0.09 -11.94 -8.00
CA LEU A 21 -1.22 -12.83 -8.18
C LEU A 21 -2.44 -12.41 -7.34
N ALA A 22 -2.25 -11.76 -6.19
CA ALA A 22 -3.34 -11.32 -5.33
C ALA A 22 -4.28 -10.33 -6.01
N VAL A 23 -3.78 -9.49 -6.92
CA VAL A 23 -4.62 -8.57 -7.71
C VAL A 23 -5.56 -9.33 -8.64
N PHE A 24 -5.07 -10.40 -9.29
CA PHE A 24 -5.86 -11.20 -10.22
C PHE A 24 -6.69 -12.32 -9.56
N LEU A 25 -6.27 -12.78 -8.37
CA LEU A 25 -6.96 -13.80 -7.56
C LEU A 25 -7.95 -13.17 -6.57
N ALA A 26 -7.95 -11.85 -6.42
CA ALA A 26 -9.03 -11.16 -5.73
C ALA A 26 -10.37 -11.47 -6.42
N SER A 27 -11.46 -11.44 -5.63
CA SER A 27 -12.82 -11.65 -6.13
C SER A 27 -13.07 -10.79 -7.37
N GLY A 28 -13.59 -11.42 -8.42
CA GLY A 28 -13.60 -10.83 -9.76
C GLY A 28 -14.64 -9.75 -10.00
N ASP A 29 -15.56 -9.48 -9.07
CA ASP A 29 -16.47 -8.32 -9.16
C ASP A 29 -17.34 -8.16 -7.90
N PRO A 30 -17.22 -7.06 -7.15
CA PRO A 30 -16.08 -6.15 -7.14
C PRO A 30 -14.91 -6.75 -6.35
N ASP A 31 -13.70 -6.35 -6.75
CA ASP A 31 -12.50 -6.65 -5.96
C ASP A 31 -12.50 -5.88 -4.62
N GLY A 32 -11.49 -6.11 -3.79
CA GLY A 32 -11.40 -5.43 -2.49
C GLY A 32 -11.30 -3.90 -2.61
N LEU A 33 -10.69 -3.39 -3.66
CA LEU A 33 -10.48 -1.95 -3.89
C LEU A 33 -11.75 -1.30 -4.44
N GLU A 34 -12.40 -1.92 -5.43
CA GLU A 34 -13.68 -1.52 -6.00
C GLU A 34 -14.78 -1.57 -4.95
N SER A 35 -14.80 -2.60 -4.10
CA SER A 35 -15.75 -2.64 -2.98
C SER A 35 -15.51 -1.52 -1.99
N THR A 36 -14.26 -1.09 -1.75
CA THR A 36 -13.99 0.10 -0.92
C THR A 36 -14.37 1.39 -1.63
N ALA A 37 -14.21 1.45 -2.95
CA ALA A 37 -14.66 2.57 -3.77
C ALA A 37 -16.18 2.75 -3.61
N PHE A 38 -16.97 1.69 -3.74
CA PHE A 38 -18.43 1.77 -3.54
C PHE A 38 -18.84 2.19 -2.13
N VAL A 39 -18.09 1.78 -1.10
CA VAL A 39 -18.34 2.24 0.27
C VAL A 39 -18.09 3.73 0.41
N VAL A 40 -16.99 4.21 -0.16
CA VAL A 40 -16.61 5.61 -0.16
C VAL A 40 -17.61 6.46 -0.95
N GLN A 41 -18.13 5.92 -2.05
CA GLN A 41 -19.17 6.57 -2.86
C GLN A 41 -20.54 6.65 -2.17
N GLY A 42 -20.73 5.94 -1.06
CA GLY A 42 -22.02 5.82 -0.39
C GLY A 42 -23.00 4.88 -1.10
N GLU A 43 -22.56 4.19 -2.15
CA GLU A 43 -23.38 3.24 -2.92
C GLU A 43 -23.48 1.86 -2.26
N LYS A 44 -22.57 1.58 -1.30
CA LYS A 44 -22.51 0.31 -0.57
C LYS A 44 -22.19 0.55 0.91
N THR A 45 -22.68 -0.33 1.79
CA THR A 45 -22.24 -0.39 3.20
C THR A 45 -21.07 -1.36 3.37
N LEU A 46 -20.29 -1.26 4.45
CA LEU A 46 -19.10 -2.09 4.68
C LEU A 46 -19.30 -3.61 4.52
N THR A 47 -20.52 -4.10 4.74
CA THR A 47 -20.90 -5.53 4.61
C THR A 47 -22.05 -5.75 3.62
N GLY A 48 -22.48 -4.70 2.92
CA GLY A 48 -23.59 -4.76 1.97
C GLY A 48 -23.24 -5.50 0.68
N ALA A 49 -24.26 -5.81 -0.11
CA ALA A 49 -24.05 -6.22 -1.49
C ALA A 49 -23.54 -5.03 -2.32
N SER A 50 -22.80 -5.33 -3.38
CA SER A 50 -22.36 -4.31 -4.33
C SER A 50 -23.48 -4.00 -5.33
N PRO A 51 -23.66 -2.73 -5.71
CA PRO A 51 -24.67 -2.33 -6.69
C PRO A 51 -24.34 -2.93 -8.06
N GLU A 52 -25.38 -3.38 -8.78
CA GLU A 52 -25.23 -3.99 -10.12
C GLU A 52 -24.83 -2.96 -11.19
N ASP A 53 -25.24 -1.70 -11.01
CA ASP A 53 -24.97 -0.59 -11.94
C ASP A 53 -23.92 0.42 -11.39
N GLY A 54 -23.17 0.04 -10.35
CA GLY A 54 -22.19 0.93 -9.71
C GLY A 54 -20.95 1.17 -10.57
N ASP A 55 -20.42 2.39 -10.54
CA ASP A 55 -19.16 2.75 -11.20
C ASP A 55 -18.02 2.93 -10.16
N ALA A 56 -17.24 1.86 -9.92
CA ALA A 56 -16.11 1.92 -9.00
C ALA A 56 -14.98 2.87 -9.48
N GLU A 57 -14.90 3.12 -10.78
CA GLU A 57 -13.89 3.97 -11.41
C GLU A 57 -14.23 5.47 -11.32
N ALA A 58 -15.44 5.81 -10.86
CA ALA A 58 -15.83 7.19 -10.58
C ALA A 58 -14.87 7.88 -9.59
N ILE A 59 -14.25 7.12 -8.68
CA ILE A 59 -13.23 7.62 -7.74
C ILE A 59 -11.97 8.04 -8.52
N GLY A 60 -11.72 9.34 -8.58
CA GLY A 60 -10.54 9.90 -9.24
C GLY A 60 -10.77 10.42 -10.66
N SER A 61 -11.94 10.14 -11.26
CA SER A 61 -12.35 10.71 -12.55
C SER A 61 -12.89 12.15 -12.45
N GLY A 62 -13.12 12.65 -11.23
CA GLY A 62 -13.65 13.99 -10.96
C GLY A 62 -15.18 14.08 -10.94
N THR A 63 -15.88 12.97 -11.13
CA THR A 63 -17.35 12.88 -10.98
C THR A 63 -17.81 12.68 -9.54
N PHE A 64 -16.88 12.28 -8.65
CA PHE A 64 -17.13 12.06 -7.23
C PHE A 64 -16.15 12.87 -6.37
N GLU A 65 -16.69 13.69 -5.47
CA GLU A 65 -15.91 14.40 -4.45
C GLU A 65 -15.84 13.57 -3.17
N TYR A 66 -14.63 13.19 -2.78
CA TYR A 66 -14.35 12.47 -1.55
C TYR A 66 -13.46 13.30 -0.65
N GLU A 67 -13.90 13.51 0.59
CA GLU A 67 -13.05 14.08 1.63
C GLU A 67 -12.34 12.95 2.37
N SER A 68 -11.00 12.97 2.35
CA SER A 68 -10.18 11.97 3.04
C SER A 68 -10.56 11.94 4.53
N PRO A 69 -10.62 10.75 5.18
CA PRO A 69 -10.85 10.65 6.62
C PRO A 69 -9.74 11.32 7.45
N LEU A 70 -8.58 11.55 6.81
CA LEU A 70 -7.44 12.25 7.36
C LEU A 70 -7.05 13.38 6.38
N PRO A 71 -7.85 14.46 6.30
CA PRO A 71 -7.60 15.53 5.33
C PRO A 71 -6.35 16.33 5.72
N ASP A 72 -6.07 16.47 7.01
CA ASP A 72 -4.90 17.18 7.56
C ASP A 72 -3.55 16.47 7.30
N TYR A 73 -3.57 15.24 6.78
CA TYR A 73 -2.36 14.50 6.40
C TYR A 73 -1.90 14.82 4.97
N SER A 74 -2.69 15.57 4.22
CA SER A 74 -2.28 16.10 2.91
C SER A 74 -1.37 17.32 3.08
N MET A 75 -0.39 17.46 2.19
CA MET A 75 0.49 18.63 2.21
C MET A 75 -0.16 19.78 1.44
N GLU A 76 -0.40 20.88 2.15
CA GLU A 76 -0.98 22.08 1.57
C GLU A 76 -0.13 22.57 0.39
N GLY A 77 -0.75 22.70 -0.78
CA GLY A 77 -0.10 23.18 -2.01
C GLY A 77 0.77 22.16 -2.76
N ALA A 78 0.98 20.93 -2.24
CA ALA A 78 1.79 19.91 -2.93
C ALA A 78 0.96 19.04 -3.90
N GLY A 79 -0.35 18.93 -3.64
CA GLY A 79 -1.26 18.06 -4.40
C GLY A 79 -0.96 16.56 -4.23
N LYS A 80 -1.80 15.70 -4.82
CA LYS A 80 -1.71 14.24 -4.66
C LYS A 80 -0.35 13.67 -5.03
N ILE A 81 0.29 14.19 -6.09
CA ILE A 81 1.62 13.74 -6.53
C ILE A 81 2.68 14.09 -5.47
N GLY A 82 2.60 15.29 -4.86
CA GLY A 82 3.50 15.70 -3.79
C GLY A 82 3.38 14.81 -2.56
N ASP A 83 2.16 14.47 -2.16
CA ASP A 83 1.90 13.57 -1.02
C ASP A 83 2.48 12.17 -1.25
N ILE A 84 2.32 11.62 -2.46
CA ILE A 84 2.91 10.32 -2.85
C ILE A 84 4.43 10.37 -2.78
N ILE A 85 5.04 11.43 -3.32
CA ILE A 85 6.50 11.60 -3.29
C ILE A 85 7.00 11.69 -1.85
N ALA A 86 6.34 12.46 -1.00
CA ALA A 86 6.71 12.59 0.40
C ALA A 86 6.62 11.27 1.16
N LEU A 87 5.57 10.48 0.90
CA LEU A 87 5.42 9.13 1.47
C LEU A 87 6.59 8.24 1.07
N ILE A 88 6.94 8.18 -0.21
CA ILE A 88 8.06 7.38 -0.71
C ILE A 88 9.37 7.82 -0.05
N ILE A 89 9.64 9.12 0.02
CA ILE A 89 10.84 9.67 0.66
C ILE A 89 10.88 9.30 2.15
N GLY A 90 9.76 9.45 2.87
CA GLY A 90 9.67 9.10 4.30
C GLY A 90 9.97 7.63 4.57
N VAL A 91 9.45 6.73 3.72
CA VAL A 91 9.75 5.29 3.78
C VAL A 91 11.25 5.03 3.55
N LEU A 92 11.85 5.65 2.53
CA LEU A 92 13.27 5.49 2.22
C LEU A 92 14.17 5.99 3.36
N ILE A 93 13.85 7.15 3.95
CA ILE A 93 14.57 7.70 5.11
C ILE A 93 14.48 6.74 6.28
N THR A 94 13.28 6.27 6.62
CA THR A 94 13.05 5.36 7.74
C THR A 94 13.83 4.06 7.54
N PHE A 95 13.79 3.49 6.33
CA PHE A 95 14.53 2.30 5.98
C PHE A 95 16.05 2.50 6.12
N ALA A 96 16.58 3.62 5.60
CA ALA A 96 17.99 3.97 5.74
C ALA A 96 18.41 4.16 7.21
N LEU A 97 17.57 4.78 8.03
CA LEU A 97 17.82 4.95 9.46
C LEU A 97 17.88 3.62 10.20
N VAL A 98 16.92 2.72 9.96
CA VAL A 98 16.88 1.40 10.60
C VAL A 98 18.09 0.56 10.17
N LEU A 99 18.41 0.54 8.88
CA LEU A 99 19.59 -0.17 8.37
C LEU A 99 20.88 0.42 8.95
N GLY A 100 21.01 1.75 8.94
CA GLY A 100 22.18 2.46 9.47
C GLY A 100 22.37 2.20 10.97
N ALA A 101 21.30 2.29 11.76
CA ALA A 101 21.33 2.00 13.19
C ALA A 101 21.72 0.54 13.46
N THR A 102 21.10 -0.40 12.75
CA THR A 102 21.39 -1.84 12.88
C THR A 102 22.86 -2.12 12.53
N TRP A 103 23.35 -1.57 11.41
CA TRP A 103 24.75 -1.72 11.00
C TRP A 103 25.74 -1.10 12.01
N ALA A 104 25.44 0.07 12.56
CA ALA A 104 26.28 0.71 13.58
C ALA A 104 26.37 -0.12 14.86
N LEU A 105 25.26 -0.76 15.27
CA LEU A 105 25.23 -1.64 16.45
C LEU A 105 25.99 -2.96 16.20
N THR A 106 25.82 -3.60 15.04
CA THR A 106 26.46 -4.89 14.73
C THR A 106 27.96 -4.74 14.47
N SER A 107 28.37 -3.67 13.81
CA SER A 107 29.78 -3.35 13.55
C SER A 107 30.57 -3.10 14.83
N LYS A 108 29.92 -2.60 15.89
CA LYS A 108 30.53 -2.48 17.23
C LYS A 108 30.66 -3.83 17.95
N ALA A 109 29.64 -4.69 17.85
CA ALA A 109 29.65 -6.02 18.47
C ALA A 109 30.68 -6.97 17.85
N SER A 110 30.96 -6.85 16.54
CA SER A 110 32.00 -7.65 15.86
C SER A 110 33.43 -7.23 16.19
N LYS A 111 33.63 -6.08 16.84
CA LYS A 111 34.95 -5.49 17.15
C LYS A 111 35.36 -5.62 18.62
N SER A 112 34.49 -6.21 19.45
CA SER A 112 34.72 -6.60 20.85
C SER A 112 34.97 -8.10 20.94
#